data_AF-A0A7W0PEX3-F1
#
_entry.id   AF-A0A7W0PEX3-F1
#
_cell.length_a   1.000
_cell.length_b   1.000
_cell.length_c   1.000
_cell.angle_alpha   90.00
_cell.angle_beta   90.00
_cell.angle_gamma   90.00
#
_symmetry.space_group_name_H-M   'P 1'
#
loop_
_entity.id
_entity.type
_entity.pdbx_description
1 polymer ?
#
loop_
_entity_poly.entity_id
_entity_poly.type
_entity_poly.pdbx_seq_one_letter_code
_entity_poly.pdbx_strand_id
1 'polypeptide(L)' 'ETADVVASRIRRALDVVPAERLIVNPDCGLRHLPAFVARAKLKAMVAGAAAVRQELSVPSKPARAEPSAPTLTEES' A
#
# COMPACT_ATOMS: atom_id res chain seq x y z
N GLU A 1 -9.98 -8.76 12.94
CA GLU A 1 -10.70 -8.29 11.74
C GLU A 1 -10.48 -9.32 10.65
N THR A 2 -11.43 -9.46 9.74
CA THR A 2 -11.34 -10.40 8.61
C THR A 2 -10.67 -9.73 7.42
N ALA A 3 -10.24 -10.52 6.44
CA ALA A 3 -9.66 -10.00 5.20
C ALA A 3 -10.65 -9.11 4.43
N ASP A 4 -11.94 -9.48 4.42
CA ASP A 4 -13.00 -8.74 3.71
C ASP A 4 -13.22 -7.33 4.30
N VAL A 5 -13.16 -7.22 5.63
CA VAL A 5 -13.25 -5.92 6.31
C VAL A 5 -12.07 -5.04 5.91
N VAL A 6 -10.85 -5.60 5.86
CA VAL A 6 -9.67 -4.84 5.41
C VAL A 6 -9.81 -4.44 3.95
N ALA A 7 -10.19 -5.35 3.05
CA ALA A 7 -10.38 -5.08 1.64
C ALA A 7 -11.41 -3.96 1.41
N SER A 8 -12.54 -4.00 2.12
CA SER A 8 -13.56 -2.93 2.09
C SER A 8 -12.97 -1.56 2.47
N ARG A 9 -12.14 -1.50 3.51
CA ARG A 9 -11.48 -0.24 3.92
C ARG A 9 -10.48 0.27 2.88
N ILE A 10 -9.70 -0.63 2.27
CA ILE A 10 -8.75 -0.27 1.21
C ILE A 10 -9.50 0.30 0.01
N ARG A 11 -10.60 -0.32 -0.44
CA ARG A 11 -11.42 0.20 -1.55
C ARG A 11 -11.94 1.61 -1.25
N ARG A 12 -12.43 1.85 -0.02
CA ARG A 12 -12.85 3.20 0.40
C ARG A 12 -11.70 4.21 0.40
N ALA A 13 -10.48 3.80 0.73
CA ALA A 13 -9.32 4.67 0.66
C ALA A 13 -8.93 4.99 -0.79
N LEU A 14 -9.15 4.07 -1.73
CA LEU A 14 -8.89 4.28 -3.15
C LEU A 14 -9.85 5.29 -3.81
N ASP A 15 -11.01 5.55 -3.21
CA ASP A 15 -11.92 6.62 -3.65
C ASP A 15 -11.31 8.02 -3.47
N VAL A 16 -10.28 8.16 -2.61
CA VAL A 16 -9.67 9.44 -2.24
C VAL A 16 -8.16 9.51 -2.47
N VAL A 17 -7.45 8.38 -2.45
CA VAL A 17 -6.00 8.29 -2.64
C VAL A 17 -5.69 7.33 -3.80
N PRO A 18 -4.93 7.77 -4.82
CA PRO A 18 -4.50 6.90 -5.91
C PRO A 18 -3.73 5.67 -5.40
N ALA A 19 -3.91 4.52 -6.06
CA ALA A 19 -3.37 3.24 -5.62
C ALA A 19 -1.84 3.27 -5.43
N GLU A 20 -1.12 3.98 -6.30
CA GLU A 20 0.34 4.12 -6.25
C GLU A 20 0.87 4.95 -5.07
N ARG A 21 -0.03 5.65 -4.36
CA ARG A 21 0.29 6.46 -3.16
C ARG A 21 -0.26 5.87 -1.87
N LEU A 22 -1.06 4.81 -1.95
CA LEU A 22 -1.72 4.22 -0.79
C LEU A 22 -0.82 3.16 -0.11
N ILE A 23 -0.48 3.42 1.15
CA ILE A 23 0.21 2.45 2.02
C ILE A 23 -0.80 1.88 3.02
N VAL A 24 -0.81 0.56 3.17
CA VAL A 24 -1.69 -0.13 4.11
C VAL A 24 -0.89 -0.56 5.33
N ASN A 25 -1.25 -0.02 6.50
CA ASN A 25 -0.66 -0.33 7.79
C ASN A 25 -1.74 -0.46 8.88
N PRO A 26 -1.42 -1.06 10.03
CA PRO A 26 -2.24 -0.92 11.23
C PRO A 26 -2.22 0.53 11.73
N ASP A 27 -3.32 0.98 12.34
CA ASP A 27 -3.46 2.34 12.87
C ASP A 27 -2.36 2.72 13.90
N CYS A 28 -1.92 1.74 14.70
CA CYS A 28 -0.92 1.90 15.76
C CYS A 28 -0.04 0.65 15.87
N GLY A 29 1.02 0.76 16.68
CA GLY A 29 1.89 -0.37 16.98
C GLY A 29 1.16 -1.54 17.66
N LEU A 30 1.56 -2.77 17.35
CA LEU A 30 0.94 -4.00 17.88
C LEU A 30 1.58 -4.48 19.20
N ARG A 31 2.43 -3.67 19.84
CA ARG A 31 3.19 -4.05 21.05
C ARG A 31 2.31 -4.56 22.19
N HIS A 32 1.11 -4.01 22.33
CA HIS A 32 0.18 -4.35 23.40
C HIS A 32 -0.67 -5.60 23.13
N LEU A 33 -0.48 -6.25 21.98
CA LEU A 33 -1.22 -7.45 21.63
C LEU A 33 -0.38 -8.70 21.90
N PRO A 34 -1.01 -9.82 22.30
CA PRO A 34 -0.37 -11.12 22.23
C PRO A 34 0.14 -11.39 20.81
N ALA A 35 1.33 -12.00 20.70
CA ALA A 35 2.00 -12.20 19.41
C ALA A 35 1.12 -12.93 18.38
N PHE A 36 0.32 -13.92 18.82
CA PHE A 36 -0.58 -14.65 17.92
C PHE A 36 -1.70 -13.76 17.35
N VAL A 37 -2.24 -12.83 18.16
CA VAL A 37 -3.27 -11.88 17.72
C VAL A 37 -2.68 -10.88 16.72
N ALA A 38 -1.47 -10.37 17.01
CA ALA A 38 -0.76 -9.49 16.08
C ALA A 38 -0.53 -10.17 14.73
N ARG A 39 -0.01 -11.41 14.73
CA ARG A 39 0.20 -12.21 13.51
C ARG A 39 -1.11 -12.47 12.75
N ALA A 40 -2.19 -12.79 13.45
CA ALA A 40 -3.50 -13.01 12.83
C ALA A 40 -4.05 -11.75 12.15
N LYS A 41 -3.93 -10.59 12.81
CA LYS A 41 -4.32 -9.29 12.24
C LYS A 41 -3.50 -8.95 10.99
N LEU A 42 -2.17 -9.13 11.05
CA LEU A 42 -1.29 -8.89 9.91
C LEU A 42 -1.61 -9.85 8.75
N LYS A 43 -1.91 -11.12 9.03
CA LYS A 43 -2.33 -12.09 8.01
C LYS A 43 -3.61 -11.65 7.31
N ALA A 44 -4.62 -11.22 8.07
CA ALA A 44 -5.86 -10.67 7.50
C ALA A 44 -5.60 -9.41 6.66
N MET A 45 -4.71 -8.52 7.13
CA MET A 45 -4.35 -7.30 6.42
C MET A 45 -3.69 -7.58 5.07
N VAL A 46 -2.70 -8.49 5.04
CA VAL A 46 -2.03 -8.90 3.80
C VAL A 46 -3.00 -9.58 2.83
N ALA A 47 -3.89 -10.44 3.33
CA ALA A 47 -4.90 -11.10 2.51
C ALA A 47 -5.89 -10.10 1.88
N GLY A 48 -6.40 -9.15 2.65
CA GLY A 48 -7.29 -8.10 2.15
C GLY A 48 -6.61 -7.21 1.11
N ALA A 49 -5.36 -6.80 1.36
CA ALA A 49 -4.58 -6.03 0.38
C ALA A 49 -4.28 -6.82 -0.89
N ALA A 50 -4.01 -8.12 -0.79
CA ALA A 50 -3.79 -8.98 -1.95
C ALA A 50 -5.05 -9.10 -2.83
N ALA A 51 -6.24 -9.26 -2.21
CA ALA A 51 -7.51 -9.29 -2.94
C ALA A 51 -7.75 -8.00 -3.74
N VAL A 52 -7.58 -6.84 -3.10
CA VAL A 52 -7.76 -5.55 -3.80
C VAL A 52 -6.70 -5.35 -4.90
N ARG A 53 -5.45 -5.77 -4.69
CA ARG A 53 -4.44 -5.70 -5.76
C ARG A 53 -4.80 -6.54 -6.99
N GLN A 54 -5.43 -7.70 -6.80
CA GLN A 54 -5.90 -8.52 -7.93
C GLN A 54 -6.99 -7.80 -8.71
N GLU A 55 -7.91 -7.09 -8.03
CA GLU A 55 -8.94 -6.26 -8.66
C GLU A 55 -8.35 -5.09 -9.46
N LEU A 56 -7.25 -4.50 -8.97
CA LEU A 56 -6.58 -3.33 -9.55
C LEU A 56 -5.62 -3.63 -10.70
N SER A 57 -5.64 -4.80 -11.33
CA SER A 57 -4.65 -5.24 -12.34
C SER A 57 -4.67 -4.47 -13.69
N VAL A 58 -4.75 -3.14 -13.64
CA VAL A 58 -4.33 -2.16 -14.65
C VAL A 58 -2.96 -1.61 -14.19
N PRO A 59 -1.95 -1.49 -15.08
CA PRO A 59 -0.56 -1.33 -14.65
C PRO A 59 -0.34 -0.01 -13.91
N SER A 60 -0.07 -0.08 -12.60
CA SER A 60 0.49 1.07 -11.88
C SER A 60 1.90 1.29 -12.42
N LYS A 61 2.12 2.44 -13.07
CA LYS A 61 3.45 2.92 -13.46
C LYS A 61 4.42 2.70 -12.28
N PRO A 62 5.61 2.11 -12.48
CA PRO A 62 6.54 1.93 -11.38
C PRO A 62 6.84 3.31 -10.80
N ALA A 63 6.64 3.46 -9.50
CA ALA A 63 7.05 4.65 -8.75
C ALA A 63 8.58 4.68 -8.67
N ARG A 64 9.20 5.03 -9.80
CA ARG A 64 10.49 5.70 -9.91
C ARG A 64 10.30 6.78 -10.97
N ALA A 65 9.99 7.99 -10.50
CA ALA A 65 10.45 9.16 -11.22
C ALA A 65 11.95 9.26 -10.90
N GLU A 66 12.78 9.01 -11.91
CA GLU A 66 14.20 9.38 -11.94
C GLU A 66 14.35 10.84 -11.52
N PRO A 67 15.37 11.22 -10.72
CA PRO A 67 15.73 12.64 -10.61
C PRO A 67 16.19 13.12 -12.01
N SER A 68 15.47 14.04 -12.63
CA SER A 68 15.88 14.68 -13.87
C SER A 68 17.22 15.39 -13.66
N ALA A 69 18.21 15.06 -14.48
CA ALA A 69 19.59 15.57 -14.44
C ALA A 69 19.68 17.12 -14.48
N PRO A 70 20.76 17.74 -13.96
CA PRO A 70 21.22 19.01 -14.50
C PRO A 70 21.92 18.75 -15.84
N THR A 71 21.35 19.28 -16.93
CA THR A 71 22.01 19.34 -18.23
C THR A 71 23.21 20.30 -18.13
N LEU A 72 24.42 19.77 -17.96
CA LEU A 72 25.63 20.53 -18.22
C LEU A 72 25.88 20.53 -19.73
N THR A 73 25.40 21.57 -20.41
CA THR A 73 26.03 22.01 -21.67
C THR A 73 27.21 22.89 -21.29
N GLU A 74 28.41 22.33 -21.27
CA GLU A 74 29.62 23.14 -21.42
C GLU A 74 29.89 23.32 -22.90
N GLU A 75 29.72 24.57 -23.34
CA GLU A 75 30.14 25.10 -24.63
C GLU A 75 31.30 26.07 -24.33
N SER A 76 32.55 25.63 -24.56
CA SER A 76 33.75 26.42 -24.93
C SER A 76 35.02 25.58 -24.78
#